data_AF-A0A6B0BQ79-F1
#
_entry.id   AF-A0A6B0BQ79-F1
#
_cell.length_a   1.000
_cell.length_b   1.000
_cell.length_c   1.000
_cell.angle_alpha   90.00
_cell.angle_beta   90.00
_cell.angle_gamma   90.00
#
_symmetry.space_group_name_H-M   'P 1'
#
loop_
_entity.id
_entity.type
_entity.pdbx_description
1 polymer ?
#
loop_
_entity_poly.entity_id
_entity_poly.type
_entity_poly.pdbx_seq_one_letter_code
_entity_poly.pdbx_strand_id
1 'polypeptide(L)' 'MYINMKDYGLTGINKTKDTRAIQRALNHGRCKPTTVYIPKGTYDICKPLTIYGNTTLL' A
#
# COMPACT_ATOMS: atom_id res chain seq x y z
N MET A 1 0.31 -11.95 6.15
CA MET A 1 0.10 -10.77 7.02
C MET A 1 -0.95 -9.88 6.38
N TYR A 2 -1.93 -9.42 7.14
CA TYR A 2 -2.99 -8.55 6.62
C TYR A 2 -2.69 -7.10 7.03
N ILE A 3 -2.64 -6.19 6.05
CA ILE A 3 -2.38 -4.77 6.25
C ILE A 3 -3.58 -3.99 5.73
N ASN A 4 -4.28 -3.31 6.63
CA ASN A 4 -5.29 -2.34 6.25
C ASN A 4 -4.64 -0.98 6.05
N MET A 5 -4.76 -0.42 4.86
CA MET A 5 -4.09 0.83 4.52
C MET A 5 -4.63 2.04 5.30
N LYS A 6 -5.87 2.01 5.81
CA LYS A 6 -6.38 3.06 6.70
C LYS A 6 -5.53 3.19 7.96
N ASP A 7 -5.18 2.05 8.57
CA ASP A 7 -4.34 2.01 9.77
C ASP A 7 -2.88 2.34 9.46
N TYR A 8 -2.49 2.19 8.19
CA TYR A 8 -1.16 2.52 7.67
C TYR A 8 -0.99 4.00 7.29
N GLY A 9 -1.96 4.85 7.65
CA GLY A 9 -1.90 6.30 7.45
C GLY A 9 -2.23 6.75 6.03
N LEU A 10 -2.97 5.92 5.29
CA LEU A 10 -3.40 6.23 3.93
C LEU A 10 -4.67 7.08 3.98
N THR A 11 -4.53 8.33 3.55
CA THR A 11 -5.53 9.38 3.75
C THR A 11 -6.19 9.81 2.45
N GLY A 12 -5.50 9.70 1.31
CA GLY A 12 -6.00 10.15 0.00
C GLY A 12 -5.97 11.66 -0.19
N ILE A 13 -5.38 12.41 0.74
CA ILE A 13 -5.28 13.88 0.69
C ILE A 13 -3.86 14.30 0.31
N ASN A 14 -2.86 13.45 0.56
CA ASN A 14 -1.45 13.80 0.35
C ASN A 14 -0.74 12.72 -0.46
N LYS A 15 -0.66 12.98 -1.77
CA LYS A 15 -0.07 12.11 -2.79
C LYS A 15 1.28 11.50 -2.37
N THR A 16 2.18 12.31 -1.80
CA THR A 16 3.52 11.86 -1.37
C THR A 16 3.46 10.95 -0.14
N LYS A 17 2.60 11.26 0.82
CA LYS A 17 2.42 10.40 2.01
C LYS A 17 1.77 9.09 1.63
N ASP A 18 0.72 9.12 0.81
CA ASP A 18 -0.02 7.95 0.36
C ASP A 18 0.89 7.02 -0.46
N THR A 19 1.66 7.56 -1.41
CA THR A 19 2.65 6.77 -2.18
C THR A 19 3.65 6.04 -1.28
N ARG A 20 4.19 6.72 -0.25
CA ARG A 20 5.13 6.10 0.69
C ARG A 20 4.46 5.06 1.59
N ALA A 21 3.22 5.30 2.01
CA ALA A 21 2.48 4.36 2.83
C ALA A 21 2.24 3.05 2.05
N ILE A 22 1.77 3.14 0.81
CA ILE A 22 1.55 1.97 -0.05
C ILE A 22 2.87 1.23 -0.29
N GLN A 23 3.93 1.94 -0.66
CA GLN A 23 5.21 1.28 -0.91
C GLN A 23 5.76 0.57 0.33
N ARG A 24 5.57 1.14 1.52
CA ARG A 24 5.95 0.47 2.78
C ARG A 24 5.14 -0.80 3.01
N ALA A 25 3.83 -0.77 2.78
CA ALA A 25 2.98 -1.96 2.92
C ALA A 25 3.42 -3.06 1.92
N LEU A 26 3.65 -2.69 0.66
CA LEU A 26 4.11 -3.60 -0.38
C LEU A 26 5.48 -4.23 -0.05
N ASN A 27 6.40 -3.49 0.57
CA ASN A 27 7.73 -3.99 0.93
C ASN A 27 7.70 -5.17 1.91
N HIS A 28 6.64 -5.32 2.73
CA HIS A 28 6.46 -6.52 3.57
C HIS A 28 6.23 -7.78 2.73
N GLY A 29 5.57 -7.62 1.59
CA GLY A 29 5.36 -8.65 0.57
C GLY A 29 6.66 -9.20 -0.04
N ARG A 30 7.80 -8.52 0.14
CA ARG A 30 9.08 -8.98 -0.40
C ARG A 30 9.59 -10.25 0.31
N CYS A 31 9.36 -10.35 1.62
CA CYS A 31 9.87 -11.46 2.43
C CYS A 31 8.78 -12.41 2.90
N LYS A 32 7.53 -11.96 3.01
CA LYS A 32 6.42 -12.74 3.56
C LYS A 32 5.14 -12.53 2.75
N PRO A 33 4.29 -13.56 2.61
CA PRO A 33 2.96 -13.41 2.03
C PRO A 33 2.18 -12.29 2.74
N THR A 34 1.82 -11.26 2.00
CA THR A 34 1.19 -10.05 2.55
C THR A 34 -0.03 -9.66 1.75
N THR A 35 -1.15 -9.53 2.42
CA THR A 35 -2.41 -9.03 1.87
C THR A 35 -2.55 -7.57 2.26
N VAL A 36 -2.62 -6.69 1.27
CA VAL A 36 -2.77 -5.24 1.46
C VAL A 36 -4.17 -4.86 1.01
N TYR A 37 -5.00 -4.42 1.95
CA TYR A 37 -6.35 -3.96 1.70
C TYR A 37 -6.37 -2.44 1.51
N ILE A 38 -6.78 -2.01 0.32
CA ILE A 38 -6.93 -0.61 -0.06
C ILE A 38 -8.44 -0.31 -0.07
N PRO A 39 -8.95 0.50 0.88
CA PRO A 39 -10.35 0.85 0.89
C PRO A 39 -10.73 1.63 -0.37
N LYS A 40 -11.99 1.53 -0.78
CA LYS A 40 -12.52 2.30 -1.91
C LYS A 40 -12.24 3.79 -1.72
N GLY A 41 -11.58 4.40 -2.69
CA GLY A 41 -11.21 5.81 -2.69
C GLY A 41 -10.35 6.17 -3.89
N THR A 42 -10.01 7.44 -4.01
CA THR A 42 -9.07 7.94 -5.01
C THR A 42 -7.74 8.22 -4.33
N TYR A 43 -6.68 7.59 -4.82
CA TYR A 43 -5.34 7.75 -4.28
C TYR A 43 -4.40 8.21 -5.36
N ASP A 44 -3.87 9.42 -5.17
CA ASP A 44 -2.91 9.99 -6.09
C ASP A 44 -1.51 9.45 -5.79
N ILE A 45 -0.88 8.88 -6.81
CA ILE A 45 0.43 8.27 -6.70
C ILE A 45 1.46 9.12 -7.44
N CYS A 46 2.46 9.63 -6.72
CA CYS A 46 3.49 10.49 -7.32
C CYS A 46 4.66 9.72 -7.94
N LYS A 47 4.81 8.43 -7.61
CA LYS A 47 5.91 7.59 -8.08
C LYS A 47 5.41 6.17 -8.39
N PRO A 48 6.07 5.44 -9.31
CA PRO A 48 5.74 4.04 -9.55
C PRO A 48 5.77 3.23 -8.25
N LEU A 49 4.82 2.31 -8.11
CA LEU A 49 4.79 1.36 -7.00
C LEU A 49 5.35 0.01 -7.45
N THR A 50 6.23 -0.55 -6.64
CA THR A 50 6.77 -1.89 -6.86
C THR A 50 5.94 -2.91 -6.09
N ILE A 51 5.26 -3.78 -6.82
CA ILE A 51 4.48 -4.90 -6.28
C ILE A 51 5.35 -6.16 -6.35
N TYR A 52 5.40 -6.92 -5.26
CA TYR A 52 6.18 -8.15 -5.18
C TYR A 52 5.26 -9.37 -5.39
N GLY A 53 5.84 -10.49 -5.84
CA GLY A 53 5.07 -11.69 -6.18
C GLY A 53 4.29 -12.31 -5.01
N ASN A 54 4.73 -12.09 -3.76
CA ASN A 54 4.02 -12.59 -2.57
C ASN A 54 3.05 -11.56 -1.98
N THR A 55 2.61 -10.59 -2.77
CA THR A 55 1.68 -9.55 -2.33
C THR A 55 0.32 -9.70 -2.99
N THR A 56 -0.74 -9.77 -2.20
CA THR A 56 -2.13 -9.73 -2.67
C THR A 56 -2.70 -8.34 -2.39
N LEU A 57 -3.20 -7.66 -3.42
CA LEU A 57 -3.92 -6.40 -3.28
C LEU A 57 -5.42 -6.67 -3.28
N LEU A 58 -6.11 -6.17 -2.25
CA LEU A 58 -7.57 -6.28 -2.07
C LEU A 58 -8.21 -4.89 -2.00
#